data_AF-A0A5C8MKI9-F1
#
_entry.id   AF-A0A5C8MKI9-F1
#
_cell.length_a   1.000
_cell.length_b   1.000
_cell.length_c   1.000
_cell.angle_alpha   90.00
_cell.angle_beta   90.00
_cell.angle_gamma   90.00
#
_symmetry.space_group_name_H-M   'P 1'
#
loop_
_entity.id
_entity.type
_entity.pdbx_description
1 polymer ?
#
loop_
_entity_poly.entity_id
_entity_poly.type
_entity_poly.pdbx_seq_one_letter_code
_entity_poly.pdbx_strand_id
1 'polypeptide(L)'
;MEQIERLLAVFPKRTISLGELEQLIQPFVRTYDEFSEIILRLEAERALEMVKSKGRTTRTPSLAFQYRIHKSRFIEDYHHELQRYQNRLHPAIQLDAYYGKDPSVWNNDVPFILKIDDYLKTHSLPSEPVPAPERSVELVGDEKWITEGNGKKLLERIGLFDRLRIIPVSEPLMLAVHPAKIAEAVQLHLIVENKTTYQALLPALPKTAFSTLIYGEGKAIISSIEQ
;
A
#
# COMPACT_ATOMS: atom_id res chain seq x y z
N MET A 1 -2.61 -18.71 22.60
CA MET A 1 -2.73 -17.34 23.15
C MET A 1 -2.02 -16.32 22.27
N GLU A 2 -0.70 -16.39 22.11
CA GLU A 2 0.08 -15.39 21.34
C GLU A 2 -0.47 -15.10 19.93
N GLN A 3 -0.93 -16.12 19.19
CA GLN A 3 -1.54 -15.94 17.86
C GLN A 3 -2.88 -15.16 17.91
N ILE A 4 -3.70 -15.38 18.94
CA ILE A 4 -5.00 -14.70 19.10
C ILE A 4 -4.78 -13.24 19.48
N GLU A 5 -3.81 -12.98 20.36
CA GLU A 5 -3.41 -11.63 20.76
C GLU A 5 -2.91 -10.80 19.58
N ARG A 6 -2.11 -11.41 18.69
CA ARG A 6 -1.71 -10.80 17.42
C ARG A 6 -2.90 -10.44 16.54
N LEU A 7 -3.87 -11.35 16.38
CA LEU A 7 -5.10 -11.08 15.61
C LEU A 7 -5.91 -9.91 16.19
N LEU A 8 -5.96 -9.79 17.51
CA LEU A 8 -6.62 -8.67 18.19
C LEU A 8 -5.85 -7.36 18.06
N ALA A 9 -4.52 -7.39 18.12
CA ALA A 9 -3.67 -6.21 17.93
C ALA A 9 -3.89 -5.56 16.55
N VAL A 10 -4.01 -6.39 15.52
CA VAL A 10 -4.18 -5.93 14.13
C VAL A 10 -5.63 -5.69 13.74
N PHE A 11 -6.60 -6.05 14.58
CA PHE A 11 -8.01 -5.87 14.28
C PHE A 11 -8.32 -4.38 13.98
N PRO A 12 -9.03 -4.07 12.88
CA PRO A 12 -9.15 -2.70 12.39
C PRO A 12 -9.98 -1.79 13.31
N LYS A 13 -10.94 -2.36 14.05
CA LYS A 13 -11.84 -1.60 14.94
C LYS A 13 -11.32 -1.62 16.38
N ARG A 14 -11.66 -0.58 17.16
CA ARG A 14 -11.41 -0.57 18.62
C ARG A 14 -12.37 -1.45 19.41
N THR A 15 -13.44 -1.93 18.78
CA THR A 15 -14.42 -2.81 19.39
C THR A 15 -14.72 -3.98 18.47
N ILE A 16 -15.00 -5.13 19.04
CA ILE A 16 -15.30 -6.38 18.34
C ILE A 16 -16.52 -7.04 18.98
N SER A 17 -17.46 -7.50 18.15
CA SER A 17 -18.63 -8.25 18.61
C SER A 17 -18.24 -9.68 18.98
N LEU A 18 -19.08 -10.36 19.78
CA LEU A 18 -18.84 -11.76 20.13
C LEU A 18 -18.81 -12.68 18.89
N GLY A 19 -19.63 -12.40 17.87
CA GLY A 19 -19.62 -13.15 16.62
C GLY A 19 -18.37 -12.91 15.77
N GLU A 20 -17.87 -11.66 15.71
CA GLU A 20 -16.59 -11.37 15.06
C GLU A 20 -15.42 -12.04 15.80
N LEU A 21 -15.44 -12.09 17.14
CA LEU A 21 -14.45 -12.81 17.95
C LEU A 21 -14.48 -14.31 17.68
N GLU A 22 -15.68 -14.89 17.62
CA GLU A 22 -15.85 -16.32 17.34
C GLU A 22 -15.26 -16.64 15.96
N GLN A 23 -15.57 -15.87 14.93
CA GLN A 23 -14.99 -16.03 13.59
C GLN A 23 -13.45 -15.86 13.57
N LEU A 24 -12.93 -14.88 14.31
CA LEU A 24 -11.49 -14.60 14.36
C LEU A 24 -10.71 -15.74 15.03
N ILE A 25 -11.30 -16.37 16.04
CA ILE A 25 -10.64 -17.37 16.89
C ILE A 25 -11.00 -18.80 16.45
N GLN A 26 -12.01 -18.99 15.61
CA GLN A 26 -12.49 -20.28 15.11
C GLN A 26 -11.39 -21.25 14.62
N PRO A 27 -10.28 -20.79 13.99
CA PRO A 27 -9.19 -21.70 13.62
C PRO A 27 -8.45 -22.35 14.81
N PHE A 28 -8.56 -21.78 16.01
CA PHE A 28 -7.80 -22.16 17.21
C PHE A 28 -8.65 -22.85 18.29
N VAL A 29 -9.97 -22.83 18.17
CA VAL A 29 -10.91 -23.39 19.17
C VAL A 29 -11.91 -24.31 18.49
N ARG A 30 -12.24 -25.42 19.14
CA ARG A 30 -13.19 -26.41 18.61
C ARG A 30 -14.48 -26.48 19.41
N THR A 31 -14.45 -26.03 20.66
CA THR A 31 -15.61 -26.07 21.56
C THR A 31 -15.96 -24.69 22.10
N TYR A 32 -17.21 -24.54 22.53
CA TYR A 32 -17.67 -23.31 23.20
C TYR A 32 -16.92 -23.08 24.52
N ASP A 33 -16.58 -24.15 25.25
CA ASP A 33 -15.88 -24.04 26.52
C ASP A 33 -14.47 -23.47 26.33
N GLU A 34 -13.69 -24.02 25.38
CA GLU A 34 -12.37 -23.50 25.00
C GLU A 34 -12.44 -22.02 24.57
N PHE A 35 -13.43 -21.69 23.73
CA PHE A 35 -13.65 -20.30 23.31
C PHE A 35 -13.94 -19.39 24.51
N SER A 36 -14.85 -19.81 25.39
CA SER A 36 -15.24 -19.02 26.55
C SER A 36 -14.11 -18.82 27.54
N GLU A 37 -13.27 -19.84 27.77
CA GLU A 37 -12.09 -19.76 28.64
C GLU A 37 -11.08 -18.73 28.11
N ILE A 38 -10.82 -18.73 26.81
CA ILE A 38 -9.92 -17.77 26.16
C ILE A 38 -10.45 -16.35 26.30
N ILE A 39 -11.74 -16.12 26.01
CA ILE A 39 -12.33 -14.78 26.11
C ILE A 39 -12.32 -14.26 27.55
N LEU A 40 -12.69 -15.11 28.52
CA LEU A 40 -12.66 -14.73 29.93
C LEU A 40 -11.25 -14.45 30.43
N ARG A 41 -10.25 -15.18 29.93
CA ARG A 41 -8.85 -14.91 30.21
C ARG A 41 -8.41 -13.55 29.65
N LEU A 42 -8.74 -13.24 28.40
CA LEU A 42 -8.47 -11.94 27.79
C LEU A 42 -9.18 -10.79 28.51
N GLU A 43 -10.39 -11.02 29.04
CA GLU A 43 -11.08 -10.08 29.95
C GLU A 43 -10.31 -9.89 31.26
N ALA A 44 -9.87 -10.98 31.90
CA ALA A 44 -9.12 -10.93 33.16
C ALA A 44 -7.78 -10.20 33.02
N GLU A 45 -7.08 -10.41 31.89
CA GLU A 45 -5.82 -9.74 31.54
C GLU A 45 -6.04 -8.29 31.06
N ARG A 46 -7.30 -7.84 30.95
CA ARG A 46 -7.72 -6.52 30.43
C ARG A 46 -7.27 -6.26 28.98
N ALA A 47 -7.01 -7.30 28.20
CA ALA A 47 -6.83 -7.21 26.75
C ALA A 47 -8.17 -6.91 26.05
N LEU A 48 -9.25 -7.47 26.59
CA LEU A 48 -10.62 -7.18 26.23
C LEU A 48 -11.36 -6.52 27.41
N GLU A 49 -12.19 -5.53 27.12
CA GLU A 49 -13.08 -4.91 28.11
C GLU A 49 -14.51 -4.94 27.59
N MET A 50 -15.45 -5.44 28.40
CA MET A 50 -16.87 -5.45 28.05
C MET A 50 -17.40 -4.04 27.73
N VAL A 51 -18.20 -3.94 26.66
CA VAL A 51 -19.08 -2.79 26.43
C VAL A 51 -20.37 -2.97 27.24
N LYS A 52 -20.43 -2.36 28.43
CA LYS A 52 -21.49 -2.60 29.43
C LYS A 52 -22.92 -2.43 28.90
N SER A 53 -23.15 -1.46 28.02
CA SER A 53 -24.48 -1.18 27.44
C SER A 53 -25.04 -2.29 26.55
N LYS A 54 -24.19 -3.25 26.13
CA LYS A 54 -24.61 -4.38 25.28
C LYS A 54 -24.99 -5.63 26.05
N GLY A 55 -24.59 -5.75 27.32
CA GLY A 55 -24.90 -6.91 28.16
C GLY A 55 -24.07 -8.16 27.86
N ARG A 56 -24.48 -9.31 28.43
CA ARG A 56 -23.86 -10.64 28.26
C ARG A 56 -24.85 -11.68 27.77
N THR A 57 -24.31 -12.76 27.22
CA THR A 57 -25.04 -13.98 26.91
C THR A 57 -25.61 -14.63 28.16
N THR A 58 -26.70 -15.35 27.99
CA THR A 58 -27.34 -16.18 29.03
C THR A 58 -26.71 -17.57 29.17
N ARG A 59 -25.74 -17.90 28.30
CA ARG A 59 -24.98 -19.16 28.36
C ARG A 59 -23.99 -19.15 29.52
N THR A 60 -23.57 -20.33 29.93
CA THR A 60 -22.54 -20.54 30.95
C THR A 60 -21.34 -21.25 30.29
N PRO A 61 -20.11 -20.70 30.33
CA PRO A 61 -19.75 -19.39 30.88
C PRO A 61 -20.34 -18.21 30.08
N SER A 62 -20.65 -17.12 30.78
CA SER A 62 -21.31 -15.94 30.21
C SER A 62 -20.29 -14.99 29.60
N LEU A 63 -20.51 -14.56 28.36
CA LEU A 63 -19.62 -13.70 27.59
C LEU A 63 -20.34 -12.39 27.23
N ALA A 64 -19.64 -11.26 27.22
CA ALA A 64 -20.21 -10.01 26.70
C ALA A 64 -20.53 -10.12 25.21
N PHE A 65 -21.60 -9.45 24.77
CA PHE A 65 -21.95 -9.41 23.34
C PHE A 65 -20.98 -8.56 22.50
N GLN A 66 -20.23 -7.65 23.15
CA GLN A 66 -19.26 -6.79 22.50
C GLN A 66 -18.15 -6.39 23.47
N TYR A 67 -16.93 -6.32 22.95
CA TYR A 67 -15.73 -5.95 23.68
C TYR A 67 -15.03 -4.76 23.04
N ARG A 68 -14.32 -3.98 23.85
CA ARG A 68 -13.30 -3.02 23.46
C ARG A 68 -11.93 -3.70 23.53
N ILE A 69 -11.13 -3.52 22.49
CA ILE A 69 -9.78 -4.08 22.38
C ILE A 69 -8.78 -3.06 22.92
N HIS A 70 -8.01 -3.44 23.93
CA HIS A 70 -6.94 -2.62 24.50
C HIS A 70 -5.61 -2.88 23.79
N LYS A 71 -5.48 -2.33 22.58
CA LYS A 71 -4.29 -2.54 21.72
C LYS A 71 -2.95 -2.21 22.39
N SER A 72 -2.94 -1.31 23.37
CA SER A 72 -1.73 -0.95 24.12
C SER A 72 -1.09 -2.11 24.87
N ARG A 73 -1.86 -3.17 25.17
CA ARG A 73 -1.35 -4.40 25.81
C ARG A 73 -0.46 -5.23 24.90
N PHE A 74 -0.52 -5.02 23.58
CA PHE A 74 0.26 -5.78 22.59
C PHE A 74 1.48 -5.00 22.07
N ILE A 75 1.82 -3.87 22.68
CA ILE A 75 2.93 -3.01 22.24
C ILE A 75 4.29 -3.67 22.49
N GLU A 76 4.47 -4.36 23.63
CA GLU A 76 5.73 -5.04 23.96
C GLU A 76 6.04 -6.14 22.95
N ASP A 77 5.06 -6.98 22.62
CA ASP A 77 5.21 -8.04 21.60
C ASP A 77 5.52 -7.45 20.22
N TYR A 78 4.87 -6.34 19.87
CA TYR A 78 5.11 -5.64 18.62
C TYR A 78 6.54 -5.07 18.53
N HIS A 79 7.05 -4.45 19.59
CA HIS A 79 8.42 -3.94 19.62
C HIS A 79 9.45 -5.08 19.57
N HIS A 80 9.19 -6.20 20.25
CA HIS A 80 10.02 -7.40 20.15
C HIS A 80 10.03 -7.99 18.74
N GLU A 81 8.88 -8.00 18.04
CA GLU A 81 8.81 -8.40 16.65
C GLU A 81 9.66 -7.49 15.75
N LEU A 82 9.51 -6.17 15.88
CA LEU A 82 10.32 -5.21 15.12
C LEU A 82 11.82 -5.43 15.32
N GLN A 83 12.27 -5.66 16.56
CA GLN A 83 13.68 -5.97 16.85
C GLN A 83 14.15 -7.26 16.16
N ARG A 84 13.34 -8.32 16.15
CA ARG A 84 13.68 -9.57 15.45
C ARG A 84 13.86 -9.34 13.95
N TYR A 85 13.01 -8.52 13.34
CA TYR A 85 13.14 -8.16 11.94
C TYR A 85 14.36 -7.26 11.69
N GLN A 86 14.60 -6.27 12.53
CA GLN A 86 15.74 -5.36 12.41
C GLN A 86 17.09 -6.10 12.38
N ASN A 87 17.21 -7.20 13.13
CA ASN A 87 18.40 -8.03 13.14
C ASN A 87 18.55 -8.96 11.91
N ARG A 88 17.48 -9.19 11.14
CA ARG A 88 17.46 -10.13 10.01
C ARG A 88 17.43 -9.45 8.65
N LEU A 89 16.80 -8.28 8.57
CA LEU A 89 16.66 -7.52 7.33
C LEU A 89 17.99 -6.91 6.91
N HIS A 90 18.09 -6.55 5.64
CA HIS A 90 19.25 -5.87 5.08
C HIS A 90 19.51 -4.55 5.85
N PRO A 91 20.77 -4.21 6.21
CA PRO A 91 21.08 -3.04 7.05
C PRO A 91 20.63 -1.68 6.50
N ALA A 92 20.31 -1.63 5.21
CA ALA A 92 19.77 -0.43 4.58
C ALA A 92 18.31 -0.14 4.94
N ILE A 93 17.55 -1.14 5.40
CA ILE A 93 16.13 -1.03 5.77
C ILE A 93 16.03 -0.52 7.21
N GLN A 94 15.40 0.64 7.37
CA GLN A 94 15.19 1.25 8.68
C GLN A 94 13.79 0.94 9.20
N LEU A 95 13.69 0.54 10.48
CA LEU A 95 12.40 0.22 11.13
C LEU A 95 12.00 1.22 12.21
N ASP A 96 12.82 2.24 12.50
CA ASP A 96 12.61 3.19 13.60
C ASP A 96 11.23 3.87 13.54
N ALA A 97 10.77 4.18 12.33
CA ALA A 97 9.48 4.79 12.09
C ALA A 97 8.28 3.92 12.49
N TYR A 98 8.45 2.60 12.68
CA TYR A 98 7.37 1.68 13.07
C TYR A 98 7.13 1.61 14.58
N TYR A 99 8.11 1.95 15.43
CA TYR A 99 7.96 1.88 16.89
C TYR A 99 6.86 2.81 17.43
N GLY A 100 6.58 3.91 16.73
CA GLY A 100 5.50 4.85 17.05
C GLY A 100 4.20 4.67 16.24
N LYS A 101 4.07 3.59 15.46
CA LYS A 101 2.90 3.32 14.60
C LYS A 101 2.02 2.21 15.15
N ASP A 102 0.76 2.20 14.72
CA ASP A 102 -0.16 1.09 15.01
C ASP A 102 0.36 -0.20 14.34
N PRO A 103 0.33 -1.36 15.03
CA PRO A 103 0.81 -2.63 14.48
C PRO A 103 0.18 -3.03 13.14
N SER A 104 -1.04 -2.59 12.84
CA SER A 104 -1.68 -2.84 11.53
C SER A 104 -0.86 -2.26 10.37
N VAL A 105 -0.16 -1.15 10.59
CA VAL A 105 0.69 -0.50 9.59
C VAL A 105 1.88 -1.39 9.23
N TRP A 106 2.54 -1.96 10.23
CA TRP A 106 3.63 -2.93 10.03
C TRP A 106 3.14 -4.17 9.28
N ASN A 107 1.99 -4.72 9.67
CA ASN A 107 1.46 -5.93 9.06
C ASN A 107 1.07 -5.75 7.58
N ASN A 108 0.60 -4.56 7.19
CA ASN A 108 0.34 -4.25 5.79
C ASN A 108 1.62 -4.11 4.96
N ASP A 109 2.70 -3.65 5.59
CA ASP A 109 3.95 -3.32 4.89
C ASP A 109 4.95 -4.47 4.85
N VAL A 110 4.96 -5.35 5.87
CA VAL A 110 5.94 -6.43 6.01
C VAL A 110 6.04 -7.33 4.76
N PRO A 111 4.96 -7.67 4.03
CA PRO A 111 5.10 -8.46 2.80
C PRO A 111 5.94 -7.77 1.73
N PHE A 112 5.84 -6.44 1.61
CA PHE A 112 6.62 -5.66 0.66
C PHE A 112 8.05 -5.44 1.15
N ILE A 113 8.23 -5.19 2.45
CA ILE A 113 9.56 -5.05 3.07
C ILE A 113 10.39 -6.32 2.87
N LEU A 114 9.77 -7.50 2.97
CA LEU A 114 10.45 -8.77 2.72
C LEU A 114 10.88 -8.95 1.26
N LYS A 115 10.09 -8.48 0.29
CA LYS A 115 10.52 -8.49 -1.13
C LYS A 115 11.69 -7.53 -1.36
N ILE A 116 11.65 -6.35 -0.75
CA ILE A 116 12.74 -5.36 -0.83
C ILE A 116 14.01 -5.89 -0.16
N ASP A 117 13.88 -6.59 0.97
CA ASP A 117 14.99 -7.25 1.65
C ASP A 117 15.67 -8.29 0.75
N ASP A 118 14.88 -9.15 0.10
CA ASP A 118 15.37 -10.15 -0.84
C ASP A 118 16.07 -9.51 -2.04
N TYR A 119 15.47 -8.44 -2.60
CA TYR A 119 16.09 -7.64 -3.64
C TYR A 119 17.44 -7.09 -3.19
N LEU A 120 17.53 -6.44 -2.02
CA LEU A 120 18.76 -5.81 -1.54
C LEU A 120 19.87 -6.81 -1.15
N LYS A 121 19.49 -8.03 -0.76
CA LYS A 121 20.44 -9.11 -0.47
C LYS A 121 21.00 -9.72 -1.75
N THR A 122 20.19 -9.76 -2.81
CA THR A 122 20.56 -10.32 -4.12
C THR A 122 21.28 -9.27 -4.99
N HIS A 123 20.82 -8.03 -4.92
CA HIS A 123 21.28 -6.89 -5.67
C HIS A 123 21.70 -5.81 -4.68
N SER A 124 22.93 -5.30 -4.77
CA SER A 124 23.29 -4.11 -4.00
C SER A 124 22.37 -2.92 -4.33
N LEU A 125 22.40 -1.87 -3.52
CA LEU A 125 21.67 -0.63 -3.85
C LEU A 125 21.97 -0.18 -5.28
N PRO A 126 20.93 0.21 -6.05
CA PRO A 126 21.11 0.53 -7.45
C PRO A 126 21.96 1.80 -7.61
N SER A 127 22.85 1.76 -8.60
CA SER A 127 23.64 2.92 -9.03
C SER A 127 22.91 3.75 -10.09
N GLU A 128 22.11 3.09 -10.94
CA GLU A 128 21.46 3.70 -12.10
C GLU A 128 20.08 4.28 -11.76
N PRO A 129 19.77 5.51 -12.22
CA PRO A 129 18.45 6.08 -12.08
C PRO A 129 17.45 5.43 -13.03
N VAL A 130 16.29 5.04 -12.51
CA VAL A 130 15.20 4.46 -13.31
C VAL A 130 13.84 5.07 -12.94
N PRO A 131 12.85 4.99 -13.84
CA PRO A 131 11.50 5.45 -13.57
C PRO A 131 10.84 4.70 -12.40
N ALA A 132 9.90 5.35 -11.71
CA ALA A 132 9.15 4.71 -10.62
C ALA A 132 8.46 3.39 -11.03
N PRO A 133 7.81 3.26 -12.20
CA PRO A 133 7.23 2.01 -12.66
C PRO A 133 8.24 0.85 -12.74
N GLU A 134 9.41 1.08 -13.34
CA GLU A 134 10.46 0.08 -13.49
C GLU A 134 10.99 -0.38 -12.12
N ARG A 135 11.29 0.58 -11.23
CA ARG A 135 11.75 0.24 -9.87
C ARG A 135 10.67 -0.50 -9.07
N SER A 136 9.40 -0.19 -9.31
CA SER A 136 8.27 -0.85 -8.68
C SER A 136 8.18 -2.33 -9.09
N VAL A 137 8.37 -2.62 -10.38
CA VAL A 137 8.43 -4.01 -10.89
C VAL A 137 9.63 -4.75 -10.30
N GLU A 138 10.81 -4.15 -10.30
CA GLU A 138 12.02 -4.78 -9.74
C GLU A 138 11.86 -5.16 -8.26
N LEU A 139 11.27 -4.28 -7.46
CA LEU A 139 11.17 -4.48 -6.01
C LEU A 139 10.06 -5.44 -5.62
N VAL A 140 8.89 -5.33 -6.27
CA VAL A 140 7.69 -6.04 -5.79
C VAL A 140 6.87 -6.76 -6.87
N GLY A 141 7.23 -6.59 -8.15
CA GLY A 141 6.53 -7.18 -9.29
C GLY A 141 5.21 -6.48 -9.67
N ASP A 142 4.99 -5.26 -9.18
CA ASP A 142 3.79 -4.47 -9.47
C ASP A 142 4.22 -3.07 -9.93
N GLU A 143 4.00 -2.77 -11.21
CA GLU A 143 4.37 -1.52 -11.86
C GLU A 143 3.77 -0.28 -11.18
N LYS A 144 2.56 -0.41 -10.64
CA LYS A 144 1.78 0.71 -10.09
C LYS A 144 2.01 0.91 -8.59
N TRP A 145 2.75 0.03 -7.94
CA TRP A 145 2.87 0.04 -6.48
C TRP A 145 3.53 1.31 -5.93
N ILE A 146 4.57 1.87 -6.58
CA ILE A 146 5.18 3.14 -6.17
C ILE A 146 4.31 4.35 -6.54
N THR A 147 3.70 4.35 -7.73
CA THR A 147 3.01 5.51 -8.32
C THR A 147 1.57 5.68 -7.84
N GLU A 148 0.80 4.59 -7.80
CA GLU A 148 -0.63 4.57 -7.43
C GLU A 148 -0.88 3.90 -6.08
N GLY A 149 0.03 3.02 -5.65
CA GLY A 149 -0.08 2.27 -4.40
C GLY A 149 0.50 2.97 -3.17
N ASN A 150 0.76 2.19 -2.11
CA ASN A 150 1.39 2.67 -0.88
C ASN A 150 2.94 2.64 -0.95
N GLY A 151 3.52 2.28 -2.11
CA GLY A 151 4.94 1.98 -2.24
C GLY A 151 5.85 3.15 -1.92
N LYS A 152 5.58 4.34 -2.46
CA LYS A 152 6.34 5.55 -2.14
C LYS A 152 6.40 5.82 -0.62
N LYS A 153 5.24 5.81 0.05
CA LYS A 153 5.15 6.06 1.51
C LYS A 153 5.83 4.96 2.34
N LEU A 154 5.87 3.74 1.84
CA LEU A 154 6.60 2.65 2.48
C LEU A 154 8.10 2.86 2.33
N LEU A 155 8.57 3.12 1.10
CA LEU A 155 9.99 3.37 0.79
C LEU A 155 10.56 4.57 1.56
N GLU A 156 9.80 5.65 1.70
CA GLU A 156 10.16 6.79 2.53
C GLU A 156 10.30 6.38 4.00
N ARG A 157 9.36 5.57 4.49
CA ARG A 157 9.32 5.12 5.89
C ARG A 157 10.48 4.23 6.28
N ILE A 158 10.94 3.39 5.35
CA ILE A 158 12.10 2.51 5.57
C ILE A 158 13.43 3.14 5.15
N GLY A 159 13.43 4.43 4.77
CA GLY A 159 14.63 5.19 4.45
C GLY A 159 15.30 4.81 3.13
N LEU A 160 14.54 4.28 2.16
CA LEU A 160 15.07 3.77 0.88
C LEU A 160 14.65 4.57 -0.35
N PHE A 161 13.62 5.42 -0.30
CA PHE A 161 13.07 6.08 -1.49
C PHE A 161 14.15 6.79 -2.34
N ASP A 162 14.95 7.65 -1.72
CA ASP A 162 16.02 8.37 -2.43
C ASP A 162 17.21 7.48 -2.82
N ARG A 163 17.45 6.42 -2.05
CA ARG A 163 18.56 5.47 -2.26
C ARG A 163 18.31 4.50 -3.41
N LEU A 164 17.06 4.36 -3.82
CA LEU A 164 16.63 3.50 -4.94
C LEU A 164 16.72 4.22 -6.30
N ARG A 165 17.23 5.46 -6.35
CA ARG A 165 17.47 6.22 -7.57
C ARG A 165 16.23 6.29 -8.48
N ILE A 166 15.08 6.60 -7.88
CA ILE A 166 13.83 6.76 -8.63
C ILE A 166 13.82 8.17 -9.23
N ILE A 167 13.74 8.28 -10.54
CA ILE A 167 13.64 9.56 -11.24
C ILE A 167 12.20 9.86 -11.68
N PRO A 168 11.81 11.15 -11.71
CA PRO A 168 10.55 11.54 -12.32
C PRO A 168 10.60 11.25 -13.81
N VAL A 169 9.55 10.62 -14.33
CA VAL A 169 9.36 10.44 -15.77
C VAL A 169 7.99 10.99 -16.10
N SER A 170 7.97 12.01 -16.94
CA SER A 170 6.80 12.48 -17.67
C SER A 170 6.47 11.47 -18.76
N GLU A 171 5.19 11.38 -19.10
CA GLU A 171 4.77 10.66 -20.31
C GLU A 171 5.32 11.39 -21.55
N PRO A 172 5.83 10.67 -22.57
CA PRO A 172 6.25 11.29 -23.83
C PRO A 172 5.11 12.08 -24.47
N LEU A 173 5.45 13.20 -25.13
CA LEU A 173 4.46 14.00 -25.86
C LEU A 173 3.76 13.14 -26.92
N MET A 174 2.47 12.89 -26.72
CA MET A 174 1.63 12.23 -27.72
C MET A 174 1.27 13.20 -28.85
N LEU A 175 1.95 13.05 -29.98
CA LEU A 175 1.69 13.82 -31.20
C LEU A 175 1.68 12.94 -32.45
N ALA A 176 0.86 13.32 -33.42
CA ALA A 176 0.84 12.74 -34.76
C ALA A 176 1.10 13.82 -35.80
N VAL A 177 1.80 13.44 -36.86
CA VAL A 177 2.19 14.34 -37.95
C VAL A 177 1.50 13.92 -39.24
N HIS A 178 0.96 14.88 -39.98
CA HIS A 178 0.47 14.68 -41.33
C HIS A 178 1.65 14.77 -42.32
N PRO A 179 2.11 13.66 -42.93
CA PRO A 179 3.37 13.66 -43.70
C PRO A 179 3.36 14.61 -44.91
N ALA A 180 2.25 14.68 -45.65
CA ALA A 180 2.12 15.56 -46.82
C ALA A 180 2.10 17.06 -46.48
N LYS A 181 1.87 17.44 -45.21
CA LYS A 181 1.78 18.84 -44.75
C LYS A 181 3.10 19.37 -44.18
N ILE A 182 4.08 18.49 -43.94
CA ILE A 182 5.38 18.86 -43.32
C ILE A 182 6.13 19.92 -44.15
N ALA A 183 6.01 19.87 -45.48
CA ALA A 183 6.73 20.79 -46.37
C ALA A 183 5.99 22.13 -46.62
N GLU A 184 4.79 22.31 -46.08
CA GLU A 184 4.03 23.55 -46.29
C GLU A 184 4.65 24.72 -45.51
N ALA A 185 4.62 25.92 -46.09
CA ALA A 185 5.18 27.11 -45.44
C ALA A 185 4.41 27.53 -44.18
N VAL A 186 3.10 27.22 -44.12
CA VAL A 186 2.24 27.46 -42.97
C VAL A 186 1.90 26.11 -42.34
N GLN A 187 2.17 25.97 -41.04
CA GLN A 187 1.89 24.77 -40.28
C GLN A 187 0.69 25.00 -39.35
N LEU A 188 -0.34 24.15 -39.45
CA LEU A 188 -1.53 24.24 -38.61
C LEU A 188 -1.51 23.12 -37.58
N HIS A 189 -1.59 23.46 -36.30
CA HIS A 189 -1.50 22.50 -35.19
C HIS A 189 -2.84 22.40 -34.46
N LEU A 190 -3.38 21.20 -34.34
CA LEU A 190 -4.59 20.93 -33.56
C LEU A 190 -4.21 20.31 -32.21
N ILE A 191 -4.56 20.98 -31.13
CA ILE A 191 -4.34 20.50 -29.76
C ILE A 191 -5.70 20.07 -29.18
N VAL A 192 -5.76 18.87 -28.62
CA VAL A 192 -6.98 18.33 -27.99
C VAL A 192 -6.71 17.87 -26.56
N GLU A 193 -7.61 18.20 -25.64
CA GLU A 193 -7.41 17.96 -24.20
C GLU A 193 -7.71 16.51 -23.77
N ASN A 194 -8.55 15.79 -24.52
CA ASN A 194 -9.02 14.46 -24.14
C ASN A 194 -8.35 13.37 -25.00
N LYS A 195 -7.80 12.33 -24.36
CA LYS A 195 -7.11 11.21 -25.03
C LYS A 195 -8.03 10.43 -25.97
N THR A 196 -9.30 10.26 -25.62
CA THR A 196 -10.31 9.62 -26.48
C THR A 196 -10.57 10.47 -27.73
N THR A 197 -10.63 11.80 -27.61
CA THR A 197 -10.76 12.71 -28.75
C THR A 197 -9.55 12.64 -29.67
N TYR A 198 -8.34 12.62 -29.11
CA TYR A 198 -7.10 12.41 -29.88
C TYR A 198 -7.18 11.12 -30.70
N GLN A 199 -7.53 9.99 -30.07
CA GLN A 199 -7.62 8.70 -30.74
C GLN A 199 -8.68 8.68 -31.84
N ALA A 200 -9.82 9.35 -31.64
CA ALA A 200 -10.88 9.43 -32.63
C ALA A 200 -10.50 10.28 -33.85
N LEU A 201 -9.70 11.33 -33.67
CA LEU A 201 -9.28 12.24 -34.74
C LEU A 201 -8.03 11.76 -35.49
N LEU A 202 -7.24 10.88 -34.89
CA LEU A 202 -5.99 10.37 -35.48
C LEU A 202 -6.17 9.81 -36.90
N PRO A 203 -7.19 8.98 -37.22
CA PRO A 203 -7.40 8.49 -38.59
C PRO A 203 -7.89 9.56 -39.57
N ALA A 204 -8.45 10.67 -39.05
CA ALA A 204 -8.95 11.77 -39.85
C ALA A 204 -7.84 12.78 -40.21
N LEU A 205 -6.75 12.84 -39.46
CA LEU A 205 -5.65 13.79 -39.64
C LEU A 205 -5.19 13.93 -41.12
N PRO A 206 -4.97 12.85 -41.89
CA PRO A 206 -4.55 12.94 -43.31
C PRO A 206 -5.59 13.58 -44.26
N LYS A 207 -6.83 13.78 -43.78
CA LYS A 207 -7.94 14.38 -44.55
C LYS A 207 -8.20 15.83 -44.13
N THR A 208 -7.37 16.40 -43.27
CA THR A 208 -7.54 17.76 -42.73
C THR A 208 -6.44 18.69 -43.24
N ALA A 209 -6.60 19.99 -42.96
CA ALA A 209 -5.56 20.98 -43.19
C ALA A 209 -4.48 21.01 -42.09
N PHE A 210 -4.65 20.24 -41.00
CA PHE A 210 -3.74 20.25 -39.87
C PHE A 210 -2.48 19.45 -40.16
N SER A 211 -1.34 20.05 -39.86
CA SER A 211 -0.01 19.46 -39.93
C SER A 211 0.26 18.52 -38.76
N THR A 212 -0.24 18.84 -37.57
CA THR A 212 -0.11 17.97 -36.40
C THR A 212 -1.38 17.90 -35.59
N LEU A 213 -1.56 16.76 -34.93
CA LEU A 213 -2.53 16.54 -33.86
C LEU A 213 -1.75 16.26 -32.58
N ILE A 214 -2.03 17.01 -31.50
CA ILE A 214 -1.29 16.94 -30.24
C ILE A 214 -2.29 16.67 -29.10
N TYR A 215 -1.99 15.69 -28.25
CA TYR A 215 -2.71 15.50 -27.00
C TYR A 215 -2.18 16.48 -25.94
N GLY A 216 -3.04 17.41 -25.54
CA GLY A 216 -2.70 18.60 -24.76
C GLY A 216 -2.59 18.40 -23.25
N GLU A 217 -3.29 17.42 -22.66
CA GLU A 217 -3.29 17.08 -21.21
C GLU A 217 -3.16 18.24 -20.18
N GLY A 218 -3.69 19.42 -20.51
CA GLY A 218 -3.57 20.62 -19.66
C GLY A 218 -2.12 21.03 -19.40
N LYS A 219 -1.73 21.18 -18.12
CA LYS A 219 -0.36 21.57 -17.73
C LYS A 219 0.65 20.44 -17.81
N ALA A 220 0.20 19.18 -17.85
CA ALA A 220 1.09 18.02 -17.88
C ALA A 220 1.92 17.96 -19.17
N ILE A 221 1.41 18.53 -20.28
CA ILE A 221 2.17 18.64 -21.53
C ILE A 221 3.48 19.41 -21.39
N ILE A 222 3.57 20.35 -20.44
CA ILE A 222 4.81 21.10 -20.20
C ILE A 222 5.92 20.14 -19.80
N SER A 223 5.64 19.24 -18.84
CA SER A 223 6.60 18.22 -18.42
C SER A 223 6.92 17.19 -19.51
N SER A 224 6.01 16.96 -20.47
CA SER A 224 6.25 16.08 -21.63
C SER A 224 7.11 16.73 -22.71
N ILE A 225 7.17 18.08 -22.76
CA ILE A 225 7.98 18.85 -23.70
C ILE A 225 9.39 19.10 -23.16
N GLU A 226 9.53 19.28 -21.84
CA GLU A 226 10.79 19.61 -21.16
C GLU A 226 11.71 18.41 -20.90
N GLN A 227 11.30 17.20 -21.30
CA GLN A 227 12.08 15.96 -21.15
C GLN A 227 13.22 15.82 -22.15
#